data_AF-A0A7X9CRH4-F1
#
_entry.id   AF-A0A7X9CRH4-F1
#
_cell.length_a   1.000
_cell.length_b   1.000
_cell.length_c   1.000
_cell.angle_alpha   90.00
_cell.angle_beta   90.00
_cell.angle_gamma   90.00
#
_symmetry.space_group_name_H-M   'P 1'
#
loop_
_entity.id
_entity.type
_entity.pdbx_description
1 polymer ?
#
loop_
_entity_poly.entity_id
_entity_poly.type
_entity_poly.pdbx_seq_one_letter_code
_entity_poly.pdbx_strand_id
1 'polypeptide(L)' 'MDKSLPLNLVRVTEAAAIKSFYYLGQGDKIAADQAAVDGMHLMFQDINVNGKVVIGEGEMDEAP' A
#
# COMPACT_ATOMS: atom_id res chain seq x y z
N MET A 1 -0.61 -0.43 -22.52
CA MET A 1 -0.37 -0.82 -21.11
C MET A 1 1.11 -1.08 -20.98
N ASP A 2 1.78 -0.47 -20.00
CA ASP A 2 3.17 -0.78 -19.69
C ASP A 2 3.26 -2.28 -19.31
N LYS A 3 4.14 -3.02 -19.98
CA LYS A 3 4.35 -4.45 -19.73
C LYS A 3 4.96 -4.70 -18.34
N SER A 4 5.57 -3.70 -17.72
CA SER A 4 6.13 -3.78 -16.37
C SER A 4 5.07 -3.63 -15.27
N LEU A 5 3.93 -3.00 -15.58
CA LEU A 5 2.90 -2.67 -14.59
C LEU A 5 2.42 -3.88 -13.76
N PRO A 6 2.11 -5.06 -14.36
CA PRO A 6 1.68 -6.21 -13.57
C PRO A 6 2.72 -6.64 -12.52
N LEU A 7 4.00 -6.66 -12.88
CA LEU A 7 5.07 -7.03 -11.95
C LEU A 7 5.29 -5.94 -10.89
N ASN A 8 5.14 -4.67 -11.25
CA ASN A 8 5.20 -3.58 -10.29
C ASN A 8 4.08 -3.67 -9.26
N LEU A 9 2.87 -4.04 -9.66
CA LEU A 9 1.75 -4.25 -8.74
C LEU A 9 1.97 -5.42 -7.78
N VAL A 10 2.66 -6.48 -8.20
CA VAL A 10 3.10 -7.56 -7.29
C VAL A 10 4.03 -7.00 -6.20
N ARG A 11 4.97 -6.13 -6.57
CA ARG A 11 5.88 -5.50 -5.59
C ARG A 11 5.15 -4.59 -4.60
N VAL A 12 4.10 -3.91 -5.04
CA VAL A 12 3.25 -3.09 -4.15
C VAL A 12 2.62 -3.97 -3.06
N THR A 13 2.04 -5.11 -3.43
CA THR A 13 1.40 -6.00 -2.46
C THR A 13 2.42 -6.70 -1.55
N GLU A 14 3.59 -7.06 -2.08
CA GLU A 14 4.71 -7.57 -1.27
C GLU A 14 5.16 -6.57 -0.21
N ALA A 15 5.34 -5.29 -0.58
CA ALA A 15 5.74 -4.25 0.36
C ALA A 15 4.70 -4.05 1.47
N ALA A 16 3.41 -4.03 1.12
CA ALA A 16 2.31 -3.95 2.07
C ALA A 16 2.33 -5.09 3.10
N ALA A 17 2.49 -6.33 2.59
CA ALA A 17 2.51 -7.54 3.42
C ALA A 17 3.73 -7.57 4.34
N ILE A 18 4.92 -7.23 3.83
CA ILE A 18 6.16 -7.20 4.63
C ILE A 18 6.08 -6.15 5.74
N LYS A 19 5.54 -4.96 5.45
CA LYS A 19 5.44 -3.89 6.44
C LYS A 19 4.43 -4.21 7.56
N SER A 20 3.26 -4.70 7.20
CA SER A 20 2.24 -5.12 8.17
C SER A 20 2.65 -6.36 8.98
N PHE A 21 3.48 -7.25 8.43
CA PHE A 21 3.94 -8.48 9.09
C PHE A 21 4.57 -8.22 10.47
N TYR A 22 5.28 -7.10 10.66
CA TYR A 22 5.89 -6.77 11.94
C TYR A 22 4.88 -6.65 13.09
N TYR A 23 3.61 -6.36 12.78
CA TYR A 23 2.52 -6.21 13.74
C TYR A 23 1.70 -7.50 13.94
N LEU A 24 2.08 -8.61 13.29
CA LEU A 24 1.39 -9.88 13.42
C LEU A 24 1.37 -10.36 14.88
N GLY A 25 0.17 -10.61 15.41
CA GLY A 25 -0.02 -11.10 16.78
C GLY A 25 0.13 -10.04 17.88
N GLN A 26 0.36 -8.77 17.53
CA GLN A 26 0.48 -7.69 18.53
C GLN A 26 -0.86 -7.15 19.03
N GLY A 27 -1.97 -7.47 18.35
CA GLY A 27 -3.30 -6.94 18.68
C GLY A 27 -3.52 -5.47 18.31
N ASP A 28 -2.53 -4.82 17.70
CA ASP A 28 -2.61 -3.44 17.23
C ASP A 28 -3.02 -3.38 15.76
N LYS A 29 -4.33 -3.36 15.51
CA LYS A 29 -4.86 -3.32 14.14
C LYS A 29 -4.53 -2.02 13.41
N ILE A 30 -4.47 -0.89 14.12
CA ILE A 30 -4.32 0.44 13.51
C ILE A 30 -2.90 0.58 12.99
N ALA A 31 -1.91 0.20 13.79
CA ALA A 31 -0.52 0.24 13.37
C ALA A 31 -0.22 -0.77 12.23
N ALA A 32 -0.84 -1.95 12.26
CA ALA A 32 -0.70 -2.94 11.19
C ALA A 32 -1.23 -2.42 9.84
N ASP A 33 -2.40 -1.77 9.87
CA ASP A 33 -3.07 -1.21 8.71
C ASP A 33 -2.28 -0.02 8.13
N GLN A 34 -1.89 0.94 8.99
CA GLN A 34 -1.03 2.05 8.58
C GLN A 34 0.28 1.57 7.96
N ALA A 35 0.92 0.54 8.53
CA ALA A 35 2.15 -0.01 7.98
C ALA A 35 1.94 -0.61 6.58
N ALA A 36 0.79 -1.25 6.31
CA ALA A 36 0.46 -1.75 4.98
C ALA A 36 0.28 -0.59 3.98
N VAL A 37 -0.49 0.43 4.36
CA VAL A 37 -0.76 1.63 3.54
C VAL A 37 0.53 2.34 3.19
N ASP A 38 1.42 2.55 4.17
CA ASP A 38 2.74 3.17 3.97
C ASP A 38 3.59 2.35 2.99
N GLY A 39 3.59 1.02 3.15
CA GLY A 39 4.30 0.10 2.25
C GLY A 39 3.80 0.18 0.80
N MET A 40 2.47 0.25 0.62
CA MET A 40 1.87 0.43 -0.70
C MET A 40 2.19 1.80 -1.29
N HIS A 41 2.04 2.87 -0.51
CA HIS A 41 2.23 4.24 -0.96
C HIS A 41 3.65 4.49 -1.44
N LEU A 42 4.66 4.02 -0.68
CA LEU A 42 6.07 4.10 -1.10
C LEU A 42 6.31 3.41 -2.44
N MET A 43 5.73 2.23 -2.65
CA MET A 43 5.91 1.53 -3.92
C MET A 43 5.20 2.20 -5.09
N PHE A 44 4.04 2.81 -4.87
CA PHE A 44 3.35 3.55 -5.93
C PHE A 44 4.12 4.81 -6.38
N GLN A 45 4.91 5.44 -5.50
CA GLN A 45 5.76 6.58 -5.86
C GLN A 45 6.84 6.24 -6.90
N ASP A 46 7.28 4.97 -6.95
CA ASP A 46 8.31 4.48 -7.87
C ASP A 46 7.75 3.92 -9.19
N ILE A 47 6.43 3.85 -9.34
CA ILE A 47 5.78 3.32 -10.55
C ILE A 47 5.41 4.49 -11.46
N ASN A 48 5.80 4.39 -12.74
CA ASN A 48 5.37 5.35 -13.76
C ASN A 48 3.89 5.13 -14.15
N VAL A 49 2.99 5.63 -13.31
CA VAL A 49 1.54 5.55 -13.50
C VAL A 49 0.88 6.88 -13.15
N ASN A 50 -0.11 7.27 -13.95
CA ASN A 50 -1.06 8.33 -13.59
C ASN A 50 -2.35 7.66 -13.10
N GLY A 51 -2.34 7.25 -11.84
CA GLY A 51 -3.44 6.52 -11.20
C GLY A 51 -4.27 7.41 -10.30
N LYS A 52 -5.58 7.13 -10.20
CA LYS A 52 -6.48 7.74 -9.22
C LYS A 52 -6.99 6.65 -8.28
N VAL A 53 -6.81 6.84 -6.98
CA VAL A 53 -7.44 6.00 -5.97
C VAL A 53 -8.95 6.27 -6.00
N VAL A 54 -9.73 5.24 -6.32
CA VAL A 54 -11.21 5.31 -6.34
C VAL A 54 -11.85 4.47 -5.24
N ILE A 55 -11.06 3.60 -4.61
CA ILE A 55 -11.40 2.79 -3.43
C ILE A 55 -10.11 2.76 -2.59
N GLY A 56 -10.19 3.15 -1.31
CA GLY A 56 -9.04 3.25 -0.40
C GLY A 56 -9.48 3.33 1.07
N GLU A 57 -8.57 3.74 1.95
CA GLU A 57 -8.74 3.76 3.41
C GLU A 57 -9.86 4.68 3.92
N GLY A 58 -10.21 5.71 3.15
CA GLY A 58 -11.24 6.67 3.52
C GLY A 58 -11.27 7.86 2.59
N GLU A 59 -12.10 8.84 2.93
CA GLU A 59 -12.06 10.16 2.30
C GLU A 59 -10.71 10.84 2.58
N MET A 60 -10.27 11.72 1.68
CA MET A 60 -8.97 12.40 1.77
C MET A 60 -8.79 13.23 3.06
N ASP A 61 -9.91 13.60 3.70
CA ASP A 61 -9.91 14.35 4.98
C ASP A 61 -9.77 13.43 6.21
N GLU A 62 -10.02 12.13 6.06
CA GLU A 62 -10.04 11.13 7.13
C GLU A 62 -8.89 10.12 7.04
N ALA A 63 -8.20 10.06 5.90
CA ALA A 63 -7.04 9.23 5.65
C ALA A 63 -5.81 10.10 5.30
N PRO A 64 -4.62 9.82 5.87
CA PRO A 64 -3.39 10.58 5.60
C PRO A 64 -2.83 10.36 4.18
#